data_AF-A0A367Q3D8-F1
#
_entry.id   AF-A0A367Q3D8-F1
#
_cell.length_a   1.000
_cell.length_b   1.000
_cell.length_c   1.000
_cell.angle_alpha   90.00
_cell.angle_beta   90.00
_cell.angle_gamma   90.00
#
_symmetry.space_group_name_H-M   'P 1'
#
loop_
_entity.id
_entity.type
_entity.pdbx_description
1 polymer ?
#
loop_
_entity_poly.entity_id
_entity_poly.type
_entity_poly.pdbx_seq_one_letter_code
_entity_poly.pdbx_strand_id
1 'polypeptide(L)'
;MRELLSEREQEEIYEFAHKTFQEYLAAVEIEKTKQETILVEALADDKKFAWWRETIRFYVAQTDATHLIQAALNHATIPVLTLVYQCWQGKEAQQIDRVIQDQLKAKLEQGLESDKLDEFTLAAEVKLAYRLSQLNQDLQTLDSYSEQESQAYDSSYITCAEYQLFLNETNSPNTLANKKLASKPVIYINFWDANRFCAWLSLRSRKELGEPGICYRQATQTERQQHPCEEDKEYADKQGIRLVRFQVSTLYEQLAYYLAAGMWQEADKETDRLMLQVAGREKQGYLGLDDIRQFPCKDLRTIDQLWVQYSNGHFGFSVQKEIFLECGGILEGNQANWPFNKVLLLSLGWIYARFGGRFMDRDDKNYEAFLRFSDRVGWRVDQRWFEQVKFDISASKGYLPLIHIQNAQYRKYFDRITSLLFSGIKTCKL
;
A
#
# COMPACT_ATOMS: atom_id res chain seq x y z
N MET A 1 -2.28 26.89 -31.00
CA MET A 1 -1.76 28.09 -30.30
C MET A 1 -2.43 28.31 -28.95
N ARG A 2 -3.76 28.14 -28.81
CA ARG A 2 -4.47 28.17 -27.50
C ARG A 2 -4.10 27.06 -26.51
N GLU A 3 -3.49 25.96 -26.97
CA GLU A 3 -3.02 24.88 -26.08
C GLU A 3 -1.63 25.16 -25.49
N LEU A 4 -0.87 26.12 -26.04
CA LEU A 4 0.50 26.41 -25.59
C LEU A 4 0.61 27.68 -24.75
N LEU A 5 -0.25 28.67 -24.98
CA LEU A 5 -0.21 29.96 -24.31
C LEU A 5 -1.56 30.24 -23.64
N SER A 6 -1.53 30.58 -22.35
CA SER A 6 -2.65 31.13 -21.59
C SER A 6 -2.46 32.62 -21.36
N GLU A 7 -3.55 33.37 -21.39
CA GLU A 7 -3.57 34.81 -21.15
C GLU A 7 -3.94 35.05 -19.68
N ARG A 8 -3.08 35.73 -18.91
CA ARG A 8 -3.48 36.23 -17.59
C ARG A 8 -4.37 37.44 -17.80
N GLU A 9 -5.68 37.25 -17.66
CA GLU A 9 -6.74 38.25 -17.91
C GLU A 9 -6.58 39.59 -17.16
N GLN A 10 -5.67 39.69 -16.19
CA GLN A 10 -5.46 40.89 -15.40
C GLN A 10 -4.26 41.76 -15.84
N GLU A 11 -3.35 41.27 -16.70
CA GLU A 11 -2.06 41.96 -16.94
C GLU A 11 -1.61 42.05 -18.42
N GLU A 12 -2.37 41.57 -19.42
CA GLU A 12 -1.93 41.44 -20.83
C GLU A 12 -0.61 40.65 -20.99
N ILE A 13 -0.33 39.74 -20.06
CA ILE A 13 0.85 38.86 -20.08
C ILE A 13 0.44 37.49 -20.62
N TYR A 14 1.15 37.03 -21.64
CA TYR A 14 1.06 35.66 -22.15
C TYR A 14 2.03 34.76 -21.39
N GLU A 15 1.55 33.65 -20.85
CA GLU A 15 2.36 32.62 -20.20
C GLU A 15 2.17 31.27 -20.89
N PHE A 16 3.14 30.36 -20.79
CA PHE A 16 2.96 29.01 -21.32
C PHE A 16 1.98 28.22 -20.45
N ALA A 17 1.00 27.55 -21.05
CA ALA A 17 -0.05 26.86 -20.31
C ALA A 17 0.48 25.72 -19.41
N HIS A 18 1.58 25.07 -19.80
CA HIS A 18 2.18 23.96 -19.06
C HIS A 18 3.37 24.41 -18.20
N LYS A 19 3.28 24.18 -16.89
CA LYS A 19 4.31 24.51 -15.89
C LYS A 19 5.68 23.92 -16.23
N THR A 20 5.74 22.66 -16.63
CA THR A 20 6.99 21.98 -17.02
C THR A 20 7.70 22.68 -18.18
N PHE A 21 6.95 23.25 -19.12
CA PHE A 21 7.53 24.02 -20.23
C PHE A 21 8.09 25.36 -19.75
N GLN A 22 7.41 26.03 -18.82
CA GLN A 22 7.95 27.23 -18.17
C GLN A 22 9.25 26.93 -17.41
N GLU A 23 9.29 25.83 -16.65
CA GLU A 23 10.45 25.39 -15.86
C GLU A 23 11.64 25.06 -16.76
N TYR A 24 11.41 24.35 -17.87
CA TYR A 24 12.45 24.07 -18.86
C TYR A 24 13.00 25.35 -19.50
N LEU A 25 12.12 26.25 -19.97
CA LEU A 25 12.56 27.51 -20.59
C LEU A 25 13.31 28.42 -19.61
N ALA A 26 12.90 28.44 -18.35
CA ALA A 26 13.62 29.16 -17.30
C ALA A 26 15.04 28.60 -17.13
N ALA A 27 15.22 27.28 -17.14
CA ALA A 27 16.54 26.64 -17.06
C ALA A 27 17.43 27.03 -18.25
N VAL A 28 16.89 26.97 -19.47
CA VAL A 28 17.58 27.38 -20.71
C VAL A 28 18.00 28.85 -20.68
N GLU A 29 17.12 29.74 -20.24
CA GLU A 29 17.47 31.17 -20.18
C GLU A 29 18.50 31.47 -19.08
N ILE A 30 18.43 30.79 -17.93
CA ILE A 30 19.43 30.92 -16.86
C ILE A 30 20.82 30.49 -17.35
N GLU A 31 20.92 29.37 -18.06
CA GLU A 31 22.17 28.92 -18.67
C GLU A 31 22.70 29.96 -19.66
N LYS A 32 21.85 30.38 -20.61
CA LYS A 32 22.21 31.32 -21.67
C LYS A 32 22.67 32.68 -21.13
N THR A 33 22.01 33.18 -20.09
CA THR A 33 22.33 34.46 -19.45
C THR A 33 23.38 34.36 -18.35
N LYS A 34 23.80 33.14 -17.99
CA LYS A 34 24.76 32.82 -16.92
C LYS A 34 24.33 33.34 -15.54
N GLN A 35 23.04 33.24 -15.23
CA GLN A 35 22.44 33.70 -13.97
C GLN A 35 22.25 32.58 -12.94
N GLU A 36 23.20 31.64 -12.85
CA GLU A 36 23.12 30.49 -11.93
C GLU A 36 22.93 30.90 -10.46
N THR A 37 23.39 32.10 -10.08
CA THR A 37 23.20 32.66 -8.73
C THR A 37 21.74 32.64 -8.27
N ILE A 38 20.77 32.80 -9.18
CA ILE A 38 19.34 32.71 -8.84
C ILE A 38 18.98 31.32 -8.30
N LEU A 39 19.53 30.27 -8.91
CA LEU A 39 19.32 28.89 -8.47
C LEU A 39 20.05 28.63 -7.15
N VAL A 40 21.27 29.14 -7.00
CA VAL A 40 22.03 29.04 -5.74
C VAL A 40 21.30 29.72 -4.58
N GLU A 41 20.77 30.92 -4.78
CA GLU A 41 19.96 31.62 -3.78
C GLU A 41 18.68 30.86 -3.43
N ALA A 42 18.08 30.17 -4.41
CA ALA A 42 16.90 29.35 -4.18
C ALA A 42 17.19 28.13 -3.28
N LEU A 43 18.41 27.59 -3.28
CA LEU A 43 18.79 26.48 -2.39
C LEU A 43 18.75 26.84 -0.90
N ALA A 44 18.87 28.13 -0.57
CA ALA A 44 18.93 28.61 0.81
C ALA A 44 17.54 28.89 1.43
N ASP A 45 16.46 28.82 0.65
CA ASP A 45 15.09 29.12 1.09
C ASP A 45 14.14 28.01 0.64
N ASP A 46 13.48 27.34 1.58
CA ASP A 46 12.65 26.16 1.29
C ASP A 46 11.50 26.44 0.32
N LYS A 47 10.90 27.64 0.38
CA LYS A 47 9.78 28.01 -0.51
C LYS A 47 10.29 28.29 -1.92
N LYS A 48 11.41 29.00 -2.04
CA LYS A 48 12.06 29.21 -3.33
C LYS A 48 12.54 27.89 -3.90
N PHE A 49 13.17 27.04 -3.09
CA PHE A 49 13.62 25.73 -3.53
C PHE A 49 12.48 24.91 -4.11
N ALA A 50 11.34 24.81 -3.41
CA ALA A 50 10.18 24.07 -3.90
C ALA A 50 9.66 24.60 -5.26
N TRP A 51 9.70 25.92 -5.47
CA TRP A 51 9.32 26.55 -6.74
C TRP A 51 10.33 26.29 -7.86
N TRP A 52 11.63 26.38 -7.57
CA TRP A 52 12.72 26.25 -8.55
C TRP A 52 13.20 24.81 -8.75
N ARG A 53 12.68 23.84 -7.99
CA ARG A 53 13.17 22.45 -7.95
C ARG A 53 13.26 21.79 -9.34
N GLU A 54 12.19 21.87 -10.13
CA GLU A 54 12.18 21.28 -11.48
C GLU A 54 13.05 22.07 -12.46
N THR A 55 13.10 23.40 -12.34
CA THR A 55 14.04 24.23 -13.11
C THR A 55 15.49 23.86 -12.82
N ILE A 56 15.85 23.62 -11.56
CA ILE A 56 17.19 23.14 -11.16
C ILE A 56 17.49 21.80 -11.82
N ARG A 57 16.53 20.88 -11.82
CA ARG A 57 16.68 19.56 -12.45
C ARG A 57 16.95 19.68 -13.95
N PHE A 58 16.17 20.50 -14.67
CA PHE A 58 16.42 20.78 -16.09
C PHE A 58 17.78 21.45 -16.32
N TYR A 59 18.14 22.43 -15.50
CA TYR A 59 19.41 23.15 -15.61
C TYR A 59 20.61 22.20 -15.43
N VAL A 60 20.58 21.33 -14.42
CA VAL A 60 21.65 20.35 -14.16
C VAL A 60 21.78 19.32 -15.30
N ALA A 61 20.69 19.03 -16.01
CA ALA A 61 20.68 18.09 -17.12
C ALA A 61 21.35 18.62 -18.41
N GLN A 62 21.59 19.92 -18.49
CA GLN A 62 22.14 20.59 -19.68
C GLN A 62 23.44 21.36 -19.43
N THR A 63 23.92 21.43 -18.18
CA THR A 63 25.13 22.17 -17.81
C THR A 63 26.10 21.37 -16.95
N ASP A 64 27.31 21.92 -16.74
CA ASP A 64 28.20 21.44 -15.69
C ASP A 64 27.68 21.90 -14.32
N ALA A 65 27.10 20.97 -13.57
CA ALA A 65 26.42 21.24 -12.31
C ALA A 65 27.38 21.36 -11.11
N THR A 66 28.70 21.35 -11.32
CA THR A 66 29.70 21.33 -10.24
C THR A 66 29.53 22.46 -9.22
N HIS A 67 29.35 23.70 -9.67
CA HIS A 67 29.21 24.85 -8.76
C HIS A 67 27.88 24.84 -7.99
N LEU A 68 26.78 24.50 -8.67
CA LEU A 68 25.47 24.39 -8.03
C LEU A 68 25.43 23.28 -6.97
N ILE A 69 26.03 22.12 -7.25
CA ILE A 69 26.14 21.02 -6.30
C ILE A 69 27.02 21.39 -5.12
N GLN A 70 28.12 22.12 -5.36
CA GLN A 70 28.95 22.63 -4.27
C GLN A 70 28.17 23.59 -3.36
N ALA A 71 27.33 24.45 -3.94
CA ALA A 71 26.45 25.33 -3.17
C ALA A 71 25.38 24.53 -2.38
N ALA A 72 24.82 23.48 -2.97
CA ALA A 72 23.89 22.59 -2.30
C ALA A 72 24.51 21.86 -1.10
N LEU A 73 25.80 21.50 -1.16
CA LEU A 73 26.53 20.93 -0.03
C LEU A 73 26.67 21.91 1.14
N ASN A 74 26.71 23.23 0.86
CA ASN A 74 26.71 24.28 1.88
C ASN A 74 25.32 24.51 2.48
N HIS A 75 24.25 24.30 1.69
CA HIS A 75 22.84 24.39 2.09
C HIS A 75 22.21 22.99 2.21
N ALA A 76 22.80 22.16 3.05
CA ALA A 76 22.52 20.73 3.16
C ALA A 76 21.19 20.37 3.87
N THR A 77 20.06 20.77 3.29
CA THR A 77 18.73 20.30 3.72
C THR A 77 18.36 18.98 3.04
N ILE A 78 17.41 18.23 3.61
CA ILE A 78 16.94 16.95 3.03
C ILE A 78 16.43 17.12 1.59
N PRO A 79 15.56 18.11 1.26
CA PRO A 79 15.07 18.27 -0.11
C PRO A 79 16.18 18.62 -1.12
N VAL A 80 17.12 19.49 -0.72
CA VAL A 80 18.25 19.92 -1.55
C VAL A 80 19.20 18.77 -1.83
N LEU A 81 19.64 18.05 -0.79
CA LEU A 81 20.53 16.91 -0.96
C LEU A 81 19.86 15.75 -1.71
N THR A 82 18.56 15.51 -1.50
CA THR A 82 17.81 14.51 -2.27
C THR A 82 17.81 14.83 -3.76
N LEU A 83 17.52 16.08 -4.15
CA LEU A 83 17.53 16.49 -5.56
C LEU A 83 18.91 16.29 -6.18
N VAL A 84 19.96 16.75 -5.51
CA VAL A 84 21.33 16.63 -6.01
C VAL A 84 21.78 15.17 -6.10
N TYR A 85 21.43 14.35 -5.10
CA TYR A 85 21.72 12.93 -5.10
C TYR A 85 20.97 12.20 -6.22
N GLN A 86 19.73 12.59 -6.52
CA GLN A 86 18.97 12.12 -7.69
C GLN A 86 19.68 12.50 -8.99
N CYS A 87 20.08 13.76 -9.17
CA CYS A 87 20.75 14.19 -10.39
C CYS A 87 22.06 13.43 -10.65
N TRP A 88 22.79 13.10 -9.58
CA TRP A 88 24.01 12.30 -9.67
C TRP A 88 23.75 10.82 -9.95
N GLN A 89 22.94 10.14 -9.12
CA GLN A 89 22.73 8.69 -9.22
C GLN A 89 21.83 8.31 -10.40
N GLY A 90 20.85 9.14 -10.74
CA GLY A 90 19.96 8.96 -11.88
C GLY A 90 20.62 9.24 -13.23
N LYS A 91 21.89 9.68 -13.25
CA LYS A 91 22.62 10.14 -14.46
C LYS A 91 21.87 11.21 -15.24
N GLU A 92 21.08 12.02 -14.53
CA GLU A 92 20.32 13.11 -15.12
C GLU A 92 21.24 14.28 -15.43
N ALA A 93 22.29 14.49 -14.62
CA ALA A 93 23.28 15.53 -14.84
C ALA A 93 24.20 15.22 -16.03
N GLN A 94 24.46 16.21 -16.87
CA GLN A 94 25.34 16.05 -18.03
C GLN A 94 26.81 15.86 -17.62
N GLN A 95 27.27 16.65 -16.65
CA GLN A 95 28.62 16.56 -16.11
C GLN A 95 28.65 17.03 -14.65
N ILE A 96 29.31 16.26 -13.78
CA ILE A 96 29.60 16.63 -12.39
C ILE A 96 31.04 16.23 -12.11
N ASP A 97 31.84 17.13 -11.56
CA ASP A 97 33.22 16.83 -11.15
C ASP A 97 33.29 15.67 -10.13
N ARG A 98 34.28 14.77 -10.31
CA ARG A 98 34.42 13.57 -9.47
C ARG A 98 34.69 13.89 -8.00
N VAL A 99 35.43 14.95 -7.70
CA VAL A 99 35.73 15.35 -6.32
C VAL A 99 34.45 15.74 -5.60
N ILE A 100 33.56 16.46 -6.28
CA ILE A 100 32.27 16.86 -5.71
C ILE A 100 31.34 15.67 -5.51
N GLN A 101 31.33 14.71 -6.44
CA GLN A 101 30.60 13.44 -6.25
C GLN A 101 31.09 12.68 -5.01
N ASP A 102 32.41 12.58 -4.84
CA ASP A 102 33.03 11.93 -3.69
C ASP A 102 32.73 12.67 -2.39
N GLN A 103 32.69 14.01 -2.40
CA GLN A 103 32.28 14.81 -1.25
C GLN A 103 30.83 14.58 -0.84
N LEU A 104 29.89 14.57 -1.79
CA LEU A 104 28.49 14.28 -1.53
C LEU A 104 28.32 12.88 -0.95
N LYS A 105 28.96 11.89 -1.59
CA LYS A 105 28.96 10.51 -1.13
C LYS A 105 29.51 10.39 0.28
N ALA A 106 30.69 10.96 0.54
CA ALA A 106 31.34 10.94 1.84
C ALA A 106 30.47 11.62 2.90
N LYS A 107 29.81 12.74 2.60
CA LYS A 107 28.90 13.43 3.52
C LYS A 107 27.74 12.52 3.95
N LEU A 108 27.12 11.80 3.02
CA LEU A 108 26.03 10.87 3.33
C LEU A 108 26.53 9.63 4.07
N GLU A 109 27.66 9.04 3.64
CA GLU A 109 28.23 7.85 4.31
C GLU A 109 28.71 8.16 5.73
N GLN A 110 29.41 9.28 5.94
CA GLN A 110 29.80 9.75 7.27
C GLN A 110 28.58 10.13 8.13
N GLY A 111 27.55 10.71 7.52
CA GLY A 111 26.29 11.01 8.20
C GLY A 111 25.62 9.75 8.75
N LEU A 112 25.55 8.67 7.97
CA LEU A 112 25.04 7.38 8.43
C LEU A 112 25.83 6.78 9.59
N GLU A 113 27.13 7.08 9.69
CA GLU A 113 28.00 6.63 10.77
C GLU A 113 28.05 7.62 11.96
N SER A 114 27.42 8.78 11.85
CA SER A 114 27.55 9.88 12.81
C SER A 114 26.93 9.61 14.18
N ASP A 115 27.52 10.22 15.21
CA ASP A 115 26.97 10.31 16.57
C ASP A 115 25.88 11.36 16.72
N LYS A 116 25.80 12.31 15.80
CA LYS A 116 24.78 13.36 15.86
C LYS A 116 23.52 12.90 15.16
N LEU A 117 22.40 12.93 15.88
CA LEU A 117 21.10 12.51 15.37
C LEU A 117 20.70 13.28 14.11
N ASP A 118 21.00 14.57 14.03
CA ASP A 118 20.65 15.39 12.87
C ASP A 118 21.45 15.00 11.63
N GLU A 119 22.75 14.69 11.78
CA GLU A 119 23.60 14.24 10.66
C GLU A 119 23.19 12.84 10.16
N PHE A 120 22.85 11.94 11.09
CA PHE A 120 22.30 10.62 10.77
C PHE A 120 20.95 10.73 10.06
N THR A 121 20.02 11.49 10.63
CA THR A 121 18.68 11.69 10.09
C THR A 121 18.76 12.27 8.69
N LEU A 122 19.56 13.32 8.49
CA LEU A 122 19.79 13.91 7.17
C LEU A 122 20.23 12.87 6.14
N ALA A 123 21.25 12.06 6.46
CA ALA A 123 21.80 11.09 5.52
C ALA A 123 20.85 9.93 5.22
N ALA A 124 20.18 9.40 6.24
CA ALA A 124 19.21 8.32 6.10
C ALA A 124 17.97 8.79 5.32
N GLU A 125 17.47 10.00 5.60
CA GLU A 125 16.30 10.58 4.92
C GLU A 125 16.58 10.83 3.44
N VAL A 126 17.75 11.38 3.09
CA VAL A 126 18.14 11.58 1.69
C VAL A 126 18.20 10.26 0.93
N LYS A 127 18.74 9.20 1.54
CA LYS A 127 18.80 7.87 0.92
C LYS A 127 17.42 7.24 0.77
N LEU A 128 16.55 7.35 1.78
CA LEU A 128 15.18 6.85 1.71
C LEU A 128 14.38 7.60 0.64
N ALA A 129 14.42 8.93 0.65
CA ALA A 129 13.72 9.76 -0.32
C ALA A 129 14.18 9.47 -1.76
N TYR A 130 15.49 9.26 -1.96
CA TYR A 130 16.02 8.81 -3.25
C TYR A 130 15.43 7.45 -3.65
N ARG A 131 15.47 6.43 -2.78
CA ARG A 131 14.88 5.13 -3.07
C ARG A 131 13.40 5.22 -3.44
N LEU A 132 12.61 5.94 -2.65
CA LEU A 132 11.17 6.11 -2.92
C LEU A 132 10.94 6.83 -4.25
N SER A 133 11.77 7.81 -4.61
CA SER A 133 11.67 8.47 -5.91
C SER A 133 11.92 7.52 -7.09
N GLN A 134 12.81 6.54 -6.95
CA GLN A 134 13.03 5.51 -7.97
C GLN A 134 11.83 4.55 -8.06
N LEU A 135 11.29 4.11 -6.92
CA LEU A 135 10.12 3.23 -6.87
C LEU A 135 8.81 3.88 -7.39
N ASN A 136 8.73 5.20 -7.34
CA ASN A 136 7.55 5.97 -7.74
C ASN A 136 7.72 6.68 -9.10
N GLN A 137 8.82 6.44 -9.81
CA GLN A 137 9.15 7.18 -11.04
C GLN A 137 8.11 6.99 -12.16
N ASP A 138 7.55 5.79 -12.27
CA ASP A 138 6.52 5.44 -13.25
C ASP A 138 5.16 6.09 -12.97
N LEU A 139 4.94 6.61 -11.75
CA LEU A 139 3.73 7.38 -11.45
C LEU A 139 3.74 8.75 -12.16
N GLN A 140 4.92 9.29 -12.44
CA GLN A 140 5.07 10.57 -13.11
C GLN A 140 4.82 10.49 -14.63
N THR A 141 4.77 9.28 -15.20
CA THR A 141 4.66 9.05 -16.65
C THR A 141 3.30 8.50 -17.09
N LEU A 142 2.39 8.21 -16.15
CA LEU A 142 1.09 7.60 -16.44
C LEU A 142 0.03 8.66 -16.72
N ASP A 143 -0.35 8.79 -18.00
CA ASP A 143 -1.67 9.29 -18.38
C ASP A 143 -2.73 8.40 -17.72
N SER A 144 -3.71 9.05 -17.08
CA SER A 144 -4.63 8.54 -16.06
C SER A 144 -5.66 7.46 -16.48
N TYR A 145 -5.32 6.48 -17.34
CA TYR A 145 -6.32 5.60 -17.95
C TYR A 145 -5.99 4.10 -18.10
N SER A 146 -4.85 3.58 -17.62
CA SER A 146 -4.67 2.12 -17.58
C SER A 146 -5.15 1.55 -16.24
N GLU A 147 -6.23 0.75 -16.28
CA GLU A 147 -6.74 -0.02 -15.12
C GLU A 147 -5.82 -1.19 -14.70
N GLN A 148 -4.60 -1.28 -15.25
CA GLN A 148 -3.64 -2.29 -14.84
C GLN A 148 -2.90 -1.79 -13.61
N GLU A 149 -2.98 -2.55 -12.51
CA GLU A 149 -2.27 -2.31 -11.27
C GLU A 149 -0.78 -2.07 -11.56
N SER A 150 -0.34 -0.81 -11.54
CA SER A 150 1.09 -0.52 -11.61
C SER A 150 1.74 -1.09 -10.36
N GLN A 151 2.75 -1.96 -10.56
CA GLN A 151 3.61 -2.48 -9.51
C GLN A 151 5.07 -2.19 -9.87
N ALA A 152 5.86 -1.72 -8.90
CA ALA A 152 7.31 -1.66 -9.00
C ALA A 152 7.97 -2.46 -7.88
N TYR A 153 9.11 -3.04 -8.22
CA TYR A 153 9.90 -3.89 -7.36
C TYR A 153 11.20 -3.17 -7.01
N ASP A 154 11.52 -3.12 -5.73
CA ASP A 154 12.78 -2.52 -5.27
C ASP A 154 13.97 -3.34 -5.78
N SER A 155 15.02 -2.63 -6.19
CA SER A 155 16.29 -3.22 -6.64
C SER A 155 17.25 -3.52 -5.49
N SER A 156 16.86 -3.25 -4.24
CA SER A 156 17.69 -3.45 -3.05
C SER A 156 16.84 -3.78 -1.81
N TYR A 157 17.48 -4.21 -0.73
CA TYR A 157 16.84 -4.38 0.58
C TYR A 157 16.88 -3.07 1.38
N ILE A 158 15.88 -2.90 2.25
CA ILE A 158 15.87 -1.81 3.23
C ILE A 158 17.11 -1.91 4.11
N THR A 159 17.81 -0.79 4.28
CA THR A 159 19.00 -0.72 5.12
C THR A 159 18.64 -0.53 6.59
N CYS A 160 19.58 -0.82 7.49
CA CYS A 160 19.42 -0.57 8.91
C CYS A 160 19.16 0.93 9.20
N ALA A 161 19.77 1.84 8.42
CA ALA A 161 19.56 3.27 8.56
C ALA A 161 18.11 3.69 8.26
N GLU A 162 17.53 3.19 7.18
CA GLU A 162 16.16 3.55 6.78
C GLU A 162 15.13 2.93 7.72
N TYR A 163 15.35 1.69 8.16
CA TYR A 163 14.51 1.08 9.18
C TYR A 163 14.61 1.82 10.52
N GLN A 164 15.77 2.38 10.87
CA GLN A 164 15.94 3.18 12.07
C GLN A 164 15.13 4.49 12.03
N LEU A 165 14.91 5.11 10.86
CA LEU A 165 14.01 6.27 10.74
C LEU A 165 12.59 5.93 11.20
N PHE A 166 12.07 4.79 10.75
CA PHE A 166 10.78 4.27 11.21
C PHE A 166 10.75 4.07 12.72
N LEU A 167 11.79 3.46 13.31
CA LEU A 167 11.86 3.26 14.75
C LEU A 167 11.87 4.60 15.51
N ASN A 168 12.63 5.59 15.03
CA ASN A 168 12.73 6.92 15.63
C ASN A 168 11.38 7.66 15.63
N GLU A 169 10.57 7.49 14.59
CA GLU A 169 9.27 8.15 14.46
C GLU A 169 8.13 7.41 15.17
N THR A 170 8.22 6.09 15.35
CA THR A 170 7.08 5.25 15.80
C THR A 170 7.16 4.70 17.22
N ASN A 171 8.32 4.71 17.91
CA ASN A 171 8.44 4.28 19.32
C ASN A 171 9.69 4.85 20.05
N SER A 172 9.64 4.84 21.40
CA SER A 172 10.70 5.33 22.31
C SER A 172 12.09 4.65 22.11
N PRO A 173 13.18 5.33 22.46
CA PRO A 173 14.49 5.25 21.81
C PRO A 173 15.19 3.92 22.03
N ASN A 174 15.22 3.07 21.01
CA ASN A 174 16.23 2.02 20.93
C ASN A 174 17.46 2.59 20.23
N THR A 175 18.58 2.54 20.93
CA THR A 175 19.93 2.93 20.48
C THR A 175 20.23 2.40 19.09
N LEU A 176 20.75 3.27 18.22
CA LEU A 176 21.29 2.94 16.90
C LEU A 176 22.03 1.60 16.95
N ALA A 177 21.38 0.55 16.42
CA ALA A 177 21.99 -0.74 16.28
C ALA A 177 23.23 -0.59 15.38
N ASN A 178 24.41 -0.71 15.99
CA ASN A 178 25.73 -0.76 15.35
C ASN A 178 25.85 0.07 14.05
N LYS A 179 26.27 1.33 14.17
CA LYS A 179 26.39 2.30 13.06
C LYS A 179 27.23 1.82 11.87
N LYS A 180 28.17 0.89 12.11
CA LYS A 180 28.94 0.23 11.03
C LYS A 180 28.06 -0.61 10.09
N LEU A 181 26.83 -0.91 10.49
CA LEU A 181 25.83 -1.64 9.71
C LEU A 181 24.75 -0.72 9.14
N ALA A 182 24.83 0.60 9.32
CA ALA A 182 23.81 1.55 8.87
C ALA A 182 23.47 1.37 7.38
N SER A 183 24.49 1.20 6.53
CA SER A 183 24.36 0.98 5.09
C SER A 183 24.06 -0.48 4.70
N LYS A 184 24.02 -1.43 5.65
CA LYS A 184 23.76 -2.84 5.37
C LYS A 184 22.26 -3.13 5.42
N PRO A 185 21.77 -4.12 4.65
CA PRO A 185 20.38 -4.58 4.74
C PRO A 185 19.98 -4.92 6.17
N VAL A 186 18.79 -4.48 6.56
CA VAL A 186 18.15 -4.93 7.79
C VAL A 186 17.74 -6.40 7.62
N ILE A 187 17.98 -7.23 8.63
CA ILE A 187 17.76 -8.68 8.60
C ILE A 187 17.06 -9.15 9.88
N TYR A 188 16.50 -10.36 9.85
CA TYR A 188 15.76 -10.97 10.95
C TYR A 188 14.55 -10.13 11.40
N ILE A 189 13.95 -9.39 10.47
CA ILE A 189 12.72 -8.66 10.73
C ILE A 189 11.55 -9.61 10.48
N ASN A 190 10.71 -9.78 11.50
CA ASN A 190 9.51 -10.59 11.32
C ASN A 190 8.54 -9.88 10.35
N PHE A 191 7.66 -10.67 9.74
CA PHE A 191 6.72 -10.20 8.72
C PHE A 191 5.88 -8.99 9.19
N TRP A 192 5.49 -8.94 10.45
CA TRP A 192 4.58 -7.91 10.99
C TRP A 192 5.28 -6.56 11.20
N ASP A 193 6.50 -6.58 11.74
CA ASP A 193 7.28 -5.35 11.91
C ASP A 193 7.68 -4.77 10.54
N ALA A 194 7.99 -5.63 9.57
CA ALA A 194 8.21 -5.20 8.20
C ALA A 194 6.93 -4.64 7.53
N ASN A 195 5.73 -5.16 7.86
CA ASN A 195 4.48 -4.56 7.40
C ASN A 195 4.20 -3.20 8.05
N ARG A 196 4.50 -3.02 9.34
CA ARG A 196 4.39 -1.71 10.01
C ARG A 196 5.31 -0.68 9.36
N PHE A 197 6.53 -1.08 9.00
CA PHE A 197 7.44 -0.24 8.21
C PHE A 197 6.82 0.14 6.85
N CYS A 198 6.22 -0.81 6.13
CA CYS A 198 5.53 -0.53 4.86
C CYS A 198 4.32 0.40 5.04
N ALA A 199 3.57 0.27 6.14
CA ALA A 199 2.44 1.13 6.48
C ALA A 199 2.90 2.58 6.74
N TRP A 200 4.00 2.72 7.49
CA TRP A 200 4.64 3.99 7.75
C TRP A 200 5.11 4.67 6.45
N LEU A 201 5.77 3.92 5.54
CA LEU A 201 6.14 4.44 4.23
C LEU A 201 4.94 4.87 3.39
N SER A 202 3.88 4.08 3.38
CA SER A 202 2.67 4.39 2.61
C SER A 202 2.03 5.71 3.07
N LEU A 203 2.01 5.96 4.39
CA LEU A 203 1.53 7.21 4.96
C LEU A 203 2.44 8.41 4.62
N ARG A 204 3.76 8.20 4.63
CA ARG A 204 4.74 9.24 4.26
C ARG A 204 4.62 9.63 2.79
N SER A 205 4.64 8.66 1.87
CA SER A 205 4.51 8.91 0.43
C SER A 205 3.20 9.61 0.08
N ARG A 206 2.09 9.30 0.76
CA ARG A 206 0.81 10.00 0.59
C ARG A 206 0.92 11.50 0.91
N LYS A 207 1.60 11.84 2.01
CA LYS A 207 1.79 13.25 2.43
C LYS A 207 2.68 14.01 1.46
N GLU A 208 3.70 13.36 0.91
CA GLU A 208 4.69 13.99 0.04
C GLU A 208 4.17 14.18 -1.40
N LEU A 209 3.49 13.17 -1.95
CA LEU A 209 3.04 13.18 -3.36
C LEU A 209 1.63 13.72 -3.54
N GLY A 210 0.80 13.75 -2.48
CA GLY A 210 -0.60 14.16 -2.57
C GLY A 210 -1.49 13.17 -3.35
N GLU A 211 -0.94 12.04 -3.80
CA GLU A 211 -1.66 10.99 -4.50
C GLU A 211 -2.24 9.96 -3.50
N PRO A 212 -3.57 9.90 -3.36
CA PRO A 212 -4.21 8.83 -2.59
C PRO A 212 -4.00 7.47 -3.29
N GLY A 213 -3.70 6.43 -2.52
CA GLY A 213 -3.62 5.04 -3.02
C GLY A 213 -2.24 4.42 -3.24
N ILE A 214 -1.11 5.14 -3.05
CA ILE A 214 0.23 4.53 -3.10
C ILE A 214 0.47 3.70 -1.84
N CYS A 215 0.74 2.40 -2.02
CA CYS A 215 0.97 1.44 -0.95
C CYS A 215 2.27 0.67 -1.16
N TYR A 216 2.89 0.25 -0.05
CA TYR A 216 4.04 -0.63 -0.04
C TYR A 216 3.72 -1.93 0.68
N ARG A 217 4.39 -3.01 0.27
CA ARG A 217 4.41 -4.31 0.95
C ARG A 217 5.73 -5.02 0.73
N GLN A 218 5.92 -6.13 1.41
CA GLN A 218 7.04 -7.03 1.14
C GLN A 218 6.85 -7.81 -0.16
N ALA A 219 7.95 -8.01 -0.88
CA ALA A 219 8.02 -8.91 -2.02
C ALA A 219 7.89 -10.36 -1.58
N THR A 220 6.99 -11.10 -2.23
CA THR A 220 6.86 -12.54 -2.07
C THR A 220 8.10 -13.27 -2.60
N GLN A 221 8.27 -14.53 -2.22
CA GLN A 221 9.39 -15.34 -2.73
C GLN A 221 9.35 -15.48 -4.26
N THR A 222 8.16 -15.65 -4.85
CA THR A 222 7.98 -15.75 -6.29
C THR A 222 8.34 -14.44 -7.00
N GLU A 223 7.92 -13.29 -6.46
CA GLU A 223 8.29 -11.98 -7.01
C GLU A 223 9.80 -11.74 -6.95
N ARG A 224 10.46 -12.15 -5.87
CA ARG A 224 11.93 -12.06 -5.77
C ARG A 224 12.65 -12.92 -6.81
N GLN A 225 12.09 -14.07 -7.17
CA GLN A 225 12.61 -14.92 -8.23
C GLN A 225 12.37 -14.34 -9.63
N GLN A 226 11.22 -13.70 -9.85
CA GLN A 226 10.88 -13.06 -11.12
C GLN A 226 11.65 -11.76 -11.35
N HIS A 227 11.96 -11.05 -10.28
CA HIS A 227 12.70 -9.78 -10.29
C HIS A 227 13.92 -9.90 -9.37
N PRO A 228 15.00 -10.61 -9.72
CA PRO A 228 16.15 -10.77 -8.83
C PRO A 228 16.96 -9.46 -8.68
N CYS A 229 17.58 -9.26 -7.52
CA CYS A 229 18.57 -8.20 -7.29
C CYS A 229 19.93 -8.78 -6.84
N GLU A 230 21.00 -7.99 -6.92
CA GLU A 230 22.34 -8.46 -6.56
C GLU A 230 22.45 -8.90 -5.09
N GLU A 231 21.71 -8.24 -4.20
CA GLU A 231 21.70 -8.55 -2.76
C GLU A 231 21.01 -9.88 -2.43
N ASP A 232 20.16 -10.41 -3.32
CA ASP A 232 19.51 -11.71 -3.11
C ASP A 232 20.54 -12.86 -2.97
N LYS A 233 21.75 -12.71 -3.54
CA LYS A 233 22.84 -13.68 -3.40
C LYS A 233 23.30 -13.89 -1.95
N GLU A 234 23.15 -12.87 -1.11
CA GLU A 234 23.62 -12.89 0.29
C GLU A 234 22.46 -12.83 1.31
N TYR A 235 21.33 -12.20 0.95
CA TYR A 235 20.28 -11.82 1.91
C TYR A 235 18.92 -12.49 1.69
N ALA A 236 18.73 -13.29 0.63
CA ALA A 236 17.44 -13.91 0.31
C ALA A 236 16.81 -14.67 1.51
N ASP A 237 17.65 -15.34 2.30
CA ASP A 237 17.25 -16.25 3.38
C ASP A 237 17.24 -15.56 4.76
N LYS A 238 17.64 -14.28 4.83
CA LYS A 238 17.91 -13.57 6.08
C LYS A 238 16.74 -12.71 6.58
N GLN A 239 15.54 -12.88 6.01
CA GLN A 239 14.34 -12.12 6.41
C GLN A 239 14.57 -10.59 6.39
N GLY A 240 15.18 -10.10 5.30
CA GLY A 240 15.26 -8.67 5.03
C GLY A 240 14.01 -8.14 4.34
N ILE A 241 13.83 -6.82 4.38
CA ILE A 241 12.67 -6.16 3.75
C ILE A 241 13.03 -5.78 2.32
N ARG A 242 12.30 -6.34 1.35
CA ARG A 242 12.36 -5.93 -0.06
C ARG A 242 11.00 -5.40 -0.48
N LEU A 243 10.94 -4.15 -0.91
CA LEU A 243 9.66 -3.46 -1.15
C LEU A 243 9.06 -3.83 -2.52
N VAL A 244 7.74 -3.90 -2.54
CA VAL A 244 6.91 -3.79 -3.73
C VAL A 244 5.98 -2.61 -3.52
N ARG A 245 6.02 -1.66 -4.45
CA ARG A 245 5.10 -0.54 -4.52
C ARG A 245 3.96 -0.91 -5.43
N PHE A 246 2.74 -0.64 -5.01
CA PHE A 246 1.53 -0.87 -5.80
C PHE A 246 0.52 0.25 -5.55
N GLN A 247 -0.42 0.42 -6.47
CA GLN A 247 -1.50 1.39 -6.33
C GLN A 247 -2.83 0.70 -6.05
N VAL A 248 -3.60 1.28 -5.14
CA VAL A 248 -5.00 0.92 -4.90
C VAL A 248 -5.88 2.13 -5.16
N SER A 249 -7.14 1.87 -5.52
CA SER A 249 -8.14 2.94 -5.54
C SER A 249 -8.19 3.64 -4.19
N THR A 250 -8.42 4.95 -4.21
CA THR A 250 -8.61 5.79 -3.03
C THR A 250 -9.71 5.26 -2.10
N LEU A 251 -10.67 4.52 -2.66
CA LEU A 251 -11.71 3.81 -1.91
C LEU A 251 -11.12 2.81 -0.89
N TYR A 252 -10.01 2.16 -1.22
CA TYR A 252 -9.41 1.06 -0.44
C TYR A 252 -8.18 1.46 0.39
N GLU A 253 -7.73 2.72 0.29
CA GLU A 253 -6.47 3.15 0.90
C GLU A 253 -6.47 3.02 2.43
N GLN A 254 -7.63 3.22 3.05
CA GLN A 254 -7.79 3.17 4.50
C GLN A 254 -7.71 1.73 5.01
N LEU A 255 -8.34 0.80 4.28
CA LEU A 255 -8.24 -0.63 4.55
C LEU A 255 -6.80 -1.12 4.40
N ALA A 256 -6.13 -0.75 3.30
CA ALA A 256 -4.73 -1.09 3.07
C ALA A 256 -3.82 -0.61 4.21
N TYR A 257 -4.02 0.64 4.68
CA TYR A 257 -3.29 1.18 5.83
C TYR A 257 -3.53 0.38 7.11
N TYR A 258 -4.80 0.12 7.48
CA TYR A 258 -5.12 -0.61 8.71
C TYR A 258 -4.52 -2.02 8.70
N LEU A 259 -4.59 -2.71 7.57
CA LEU A 259 -4.00 -4.04 7.40
C LEU A 259 -2.47 -4.02 7.50
N ALA A 260 -1.81 -3.10 6.79
CA ALA A 260 -0.36 -2.95 6.85
C ALA A 260 0.13 -2.59 8.27
N ALA A 261 -0.63 -1.76 8.99
CA ALA A 261 -0.30 -1.36 10.37
C ALA A 261 -0.60 -2.46 11.42
N GLY A 262 -1.30 -3.54 11.03
CA GLY A 262 -1.75 -4.58 11.95
C GLY A 262 -2.91 -4.14 12.86
N MET A 263 -3.67 -3.13 12.45
CA MET A 263 -4.88 -2.64 13.11
C MET A 263 -6.07 -3.51 12.68
N TRP A 264 -6.06 -4.78 13.09
CA TRP A 264 -6.98 -5.81 12.58
C TRP A 264 -8.45 -5.51 12.87
N GLN A 265 -8.75 -4.89 14.01
CA GLN A 265 -10.11 -4.53 14.39
C GLN A 265 -10.66 -3.41 13.51
N GLU A 266 -9.83 -2.41 13.24
CA GLU A 266 -10.13 -1.29 12.37
C GLU A 266 -10.26 -1.73 10.92
N ALA A 267 -9.38 -2.63 10.46
CA ALA A 267 -9.44 -3.23 9.13
C ALA A 267 -10.73 -4.04 8.92
N ASP A 268 -11.17 -4.79 9.92
CA ASP A 268 -12.41 -5.57 9.90
C ASP A 268 -13.65 -4.66 9.79
N LYS A 269 -13.72 -3.61 10.63
CA LYS A 269 -14.79 -2.59 10.56
C LYS A 269 -14.79 -1.85 9.23
N GLU A 270 -13.61 -1.52 8.70
CA GLU A 270 -13.49 -0.84 7.42
C GLU A 270 -13.90 -1.76 6.26
N THR A 271 -13.60 -3.06 6.36
CA THR A 271 -14.07 -4.07 5.40
C THR A 271 -15.60 -4.08 5.33
N ASP A 272 -16.29 -4.12 6.48
CA ASP A 272 -17.76 -4.03 6.52
C ASP A 272 -18.29 -2.76 5.86
N ARG A 273 -17.70 -1.61 6.20
CA ARG A 273 -18.08 -0.31 5.64
C ARG A 273 -17.96 -0.32 4.11
N LEU A 274 -16.84 -0.83 3.59
CA LEU A 274 -16.56 -0.92 2.16
C LEU A 274 -17.51 -1.87 1.45
N MET A 275 -17.78 -3.04 2.04
CA MET A 275 -18.74 -4.02 1.50
C MET A 275 -20.14 -3.40 1.39
N LEU A 276 -20.58 -2.61 2.38
CA LEU A 276 -21.85 -1.89 2.32
C LEU A 276 -21.82 -0.75 1.28
N GLN A 277 -20.74 0.01 1.20
CA GLN A 277 -20.58 1.12 0.26
C GLN A 277 -20.62 0.64 -1.20
N VAL A 278 -19.85 -0.39 -1.54
CA VAL A 278 -19.78 -0.96 -2.90
C VAL A 278 -21.13 -1.56 -3.32
N ALA A 279 -21.86 -2.17 -2.39
CA ALA A 279 -23.19 -2.70 -2.66
C ALA A 279 -24.31 -1.64 -2.68
N GLY A 280 -24.02 -0.38 -2.34
CA GLY A 280 -25.04 0.68 -2.21
C GLY A 280 -26.00 0.45 -1.03
N ARG A 281 -25.50 -0.15 0.05
CA ARG A 281 -26.29 -0.64 1.21
C ARG A 281 -25.95 0.03 2.54
N GLU A 282 -25.27 1.17 2.49
CA GLU A 282 -24.84 1.95 3.67
C GLU A 282 -25.99 2.30 4.60
N LYS A 283 -27.15 2.71 4.03
CA LYS A 283 -28.34 3.08 4.81
C LYS A 283 -28.99 1.89 5.51
N GLN A 284 -28.91 0.71 4.90
CA GLN A 284 -29.51 -0.52 5.43
C GLN A 284 -28.63 -1.13 6.52
N GLY A 285 -27.31 -0.97 6.41
CA GLY A 285 -26.35 -1.51 7.38
C GLY A 285 -26.17 -3.04 7.30
N TYR A 286 -26.75 -3.69 6.27
CA TYR A 286 -26.58 -5.13 6.03
C TYR A 286 -26.68 -5.46 4.54
N LEU A 287 -25.98 -6.53 4.13
CA LEU A 287 -26.11 -7.16 2.83
C LEU A 287 -27.18 -8.26 2.86
N GLY A 288 -28.09 -8.24 1.89
CA GLY A 288 -28.99 -9.35 1.60
C GLY A 288 -28.34 -10.37 0.66
N LEU A 289 -29.03 -11.49 0.43
CA LEU A 289 -28.51 -12.59 -0.40
C LEU A 289 -28.27 -12.16 -1.86
N ASP A 290 -29.16 -11.31 -2.40
CA ASP A 290 -29.02 -10.83 -3.78
C ASP A 290 -27.88 -9.81 -3.92
N ASP A 291 -27.62 -9.00 -2.89
CA ASP A 291 -26.45 -8.10 -2.87
C ASP A 291 -25.15 -8.89 -2.87
N ILE A 292 -25.07 -10.00 -2.13
CA ILE A 292 -23.90 -10.89 -2.10
C ILE A 292 -23.71 -11.58 -3.46
N ARG A 293 -24.80 -12.03 -4.09
CA ARG A 293 -24.73 -12.68 -5.43
C ARG A 293 -24.28 -11.74 -6.52
N GLN A 294 -24.67 -10.47 -6.44
CA GLN A 294 -24.35 -9.43 -7.42
C GLN A 294 -23.13 -8.61 -7.02
N PHE A 295 -22.44 -9.00 -5.94
CA PHE A 295 -21.32 -8.24 -5.42
C PHE A 295 -20.21 -8.11 -6.48
N PRO A 296 -19.74 -6.88 -6.78
CA PRO A 296 -18.75 -6.68 -7.82
C PRO A 296 -17.45 -7.46 -7.59
N CYS A 297 -17.04 -8.26 -8.59
CA CYS A 297 -15.84 -9.08 -8.48
C CYS A 297 -14.55 -8.26 -8.34
N LYS A 298 -14.48 -7.06 -8.94
CA LYS A 298 -13.30 -6.18 -8.84
C LYS A 298 -13.04 -5.83 -7.37
N ASP A 299 -14.07 -5.36 -6.71
CA ASP A 299 -14.04 -4.91 -5.32
C ASP A 299 -13.80 -6.06 -4.34
N LEU A 300 -14.46 -7.22 -4.55
CA LEU A 300 -14.22 -8.40 -3.72
C LEU A 300 -12.78 -8.91 -3.83
N ARG A 301 -12.21 -8.90 -5.04
CA ARG A 301 -10.79 -9.24 -5.26
C ARG A 301 -9.86 -8.27 -4.56
N THR A 302 -10.09 -6.97 -4.67
CA THR A 302 -9.23 -5.98 -4.03
C THR A 302 -9.24 -6.13 -2.51
N ILE A 303 -10.42 -6.28 -1.90
CA ILE A 303 -10.54 -6.51 -0.45
C ILE A 303 -9.79 -7.79 -0.04
N ASP A 304 -10.06 -8.91 -0.72
CA ASP A 304 -9.44 -10.19 -0.41
C ASP A 304 -7.91 -10.18 -0.58
N GLN A 305 -7.42 -9.61 -1.68
CA GLN A 305 -5.99 -9.49 -1.96
C GLN A 305 -5.27 -8.68 -0.88
N LEU A 306 -5.85 -7.56 -0.43
CA LEU A 306 -5.28 -6.78 0.65
C LEU A 306 -5.16 -7.59 1.95
N TRP A 307 -6.23 -8.30 2.33
CA TRP A 307 -6.22 -9.17 3.50
C TRP A 307 -5.15 -10.26 3.40
N VAL A 308 -5.08 -10.95 2.26
CA VAL A 308 -4.11 -12.03 2.02
C VAL A 308 -2.67 -11.50 2.04
N GLN A 309 -2.40 -10.41 1.31
CA GLN A 309 -1.07 -9.83 1.18
C GLN A 309 -0.53 -9.34 2.52
N TYR A 310 -1.32 -8.60 3.29
CA TYR A 310 -0.87 -8.02 4.56
C TYR A 310 -0.95 -8.99 5.75
N SER A 311 -1.53 -10.17 5.58
CA SER A 311 -1.57 -11.22 6.61
C SER A 311 -0.64 -12.41 6.33
N ASN A 312 0.19 -12.36 5.28
CA ASN A 312 1.01 -13.49 4.82
C ASN A 312 0.17 -14.73 4.49
N GLY A 313 -1.00 -14.54 3.88
CA GLY A 313 -1.95 -15.61 3.55
C GLY A 313 -2.66 -16.23 4.76
N HIS A 314 -2.65 -15.56 5.90
CA HIS A 314 -3.29 -16.03 7.13
C HIS A 314 -4.78 -15.68 7.20
N PHE A 315 -5.16 -14.53 6.66
CA PHE A 315 -6.52 -13.98 6.63
C PHE A 315 -6.95 -13.66 5.20
N GLY A 316 -8.27 -13.64 4.98
CA GLY A 316 -8.88 -13.41 3.67
C GLY A 316 -10.08 -14.31 3.44
N PHE A 317 -11.01 -13.85 2.60
CA PHE A 317 -12.18 -14.64 2.22
C PHE A 317 -11.81 -15.84 1.34
N SER A 318 -10.78 -15.74 0.50
CA SER A 318 -10.24 -16.86 -0.28
C SER A 318 -9.67 -17.94 0.64
N VAL A 319 -8.95 -17.55 1.69
CA VAL A 319 -8.44 -18.45 2.74
C VAL A 319 -9.59 -19.14 3.46
N GLN A 320 -10.65 -18.40 3.82
CA GLN A 320 -11.84 -18.98 4.46
C GLN A 320 -12.56 -19.97 3.54
N LYS A 321 -12.73 -19.64 2.25
CA LYS A 321 -13.31 -20.53 1.25
C LYS A 321 -12.54 -21.86 1.18
N GLU A 322 -11.21 -21.82 1.14
CA GLU A 322 -10.38 -23.05 1.11
C GLU A 322 -10.65 -23.93 2.33
N ILE A 323 -10.60 -23.35 3.54
CA ILE A 323 -10.86 -24.08 4.80
C ILE A 323 -12.28 -24.64 4.82
N PHE A 324 -13.27 -23.92 4.29
CA PHE A 324 -14.66 -24.38 4.23
C PHE A 324 -14.82 -25.60 3.32
N LEU A 325 -14.16 -25.60 2.16
CA LEU A 325 -14.14 -26.75 1.26
C LEU A 325 -13.45 -27.96 1.89
N GLU A 326 -12.33 -27.76 2.60
CA GLU A 326 -11.65 -28.81 3.37
C GLU A 326 -12.55 -29.40 4.47
N CYS A 327 -13.43 -28.60 5.07
CA CYS A 327 -14.42 -29.04 6.05
C CYS A 327 -15.63 -29.78 5.43
N GLY A 328 -15.61 -30.02 4.11
CA GLY A 328 -16.67 -30.70 3.36
C GLY A 328 -17.82 -29.79 2.94
N GLY A 329 -17.61 -28.47 2.94
CA GLY A 329 -18.59 -27.49 2.51
C GLY A 329 -18.87 -27.56 1.01
N ILE A 330 -20.09 -27.23 0.63
CA ILE A 330 -20.58 -27.20 -0.76
C ILE A 330 -21.01 -25.77 -1.08
N LEU A 331 -20.52 -25.24 -2.20
CA LEU A 331 -20.88 -23.91 -2.71
C LEU A 331 -22.23 -23.96 -3.43
N GLU A 332 -23.10 -22.97 -3.22
CA GLU A 332 -24.47 -22.95 -3.78
C GLU A 332 -24.51 -23.19 -5.31
N GLY A 333 -23.53 -22.70 -6.09
CA GLY A 333 -23.47 -22.90 -7.54
C GLY A 333 -23.20 -24.33 -8.03
N ASN A 334 -22.79 -25.25 -7.15
CA ASN A 334 -22.60 -26.68 -7.48
C ASN A 334 -23.86 -27.52 -7.23
N GLN A 335 -24.96 -26.92 -6.74
CA GLN A 335 -26.23 -27.61 -6.53
C GLN A 335 -27.03 -27.70 -7.84
N ALA A 336 -26.65 -28.61 -8.73
CA ALA A 336 -27.58 -29.10 -9.74
C ALA A 336 -28.74 -29.82 -9.01
N ASN A 337 -29.95 -29.26 -9.08
CA ASN A 337 -31.17 -29.65 -8.37
C ASN A 337 -31.22 -29.30 -6.86
N TRP A 338 -31.55 -28.05 -6.54
CA TRP A 338 -32.32 -27.74 -5.33
C TRP A 338 -33.63 -27.03 -5.72
N PRO A 339 -34.81 -27.54 -5.33
CA PRO A 339 -36.07 -27.12 -5.91
C PRO A 339 -36.40 -25.66 -5.55
N PHE A 340 -36.84 -24.93 -6.58
CA PHE A 340 -37.29 -23.52 -6.65
C PHE A 340 -38.30 -23.06 -5.57
N ASN A 341 -38.72 -23.92 -4.63
CA ASN A 341 -39.80 -23.66 -3.68
C ASN A 341 -39.37 -23.03 -2.34
N LYS A 342 -38.08 -22.76 -2.09
CA LYS A 342 -37.66 -22.07 -0.86
C LYS A 342 -37.47 -20.56 -1.00
N VAL A 343 -37.47 -20.02 -2.22
CA VAL A 343 -37.38 -18.57 -2.47
C VAL A 343 -38.72 -17.86 -2.18
N LEU A 344 -39.85 -18.53 -2.43
CA LEU A 344 -41.18 -17.99 -2.11
C LEU A 344 -41.49 -17.91 -0.59
N LEU A 345 -40.67 -18.53 0.25
CA LEU A 345 -40.85 -18.56 1.71
C LEU A 345 -40.21 -17.37 2.44
N LEU A 346 -39.44 -16.53 1.73
CA LEU A 346 -38.73 -15.39 2.31
C LEU A 346 -39.67 -14.25 2.73
N SER A 347 -40.92 -14.22 2.22
CA SER A 347 -41.93 -13.20 2.53
C SER A 347 -43.17 -13.73 3.29
N LEU A 348 -43.38 -15.05 3.38
CA LEU A 348 -44.64 -15.64 3.90
C LEU A 348 -44.44 -16.73 4.98
N GLY A 349 -43.31 -16.72 5.71
CA GLY A 349 -42.99 -17.73 6.73
C GLY A 349 -44.06 -17.93 7.83
N TRP A 350 -44.85 -16.90 8.13
CA TRP A 350 -45.97 -16.94 9.08
C TRP A 350 -47.20 -17.70 8.55
N ILE A 351 -47.43 -17.73 7.23
CA ILE A 351 -48.53 -18.48 6.61
C ILE A 351 -48.22 -19.98 6.58
N TYR A 352 -46.95 -20.35 6.34
CA TYR A 352 -46.53 -21.74 6.23
C TYR A 352 -46.50 -22.48 7.59
N ALA A 353 -46.19 -21.76 8.68
CA ALA A 353 -46.28 -22.29 10.04
C ALA A 353 -47.72 -22.58 10.48
N ARG A 354 -48.72 -21.91 9.89
CA ARG A 354 -50.14 -22.06 10.23
C ARG A 354 -50.79 -23.33 9.64
N PHE A 355 -50.17 -23.99 8.66
CA PHE A 355 -50.67 -25.21 8.02
C PHE A 355 -49.86 -26.48 8.37
N GLY A 356 -49.16 -26.49 9.50
CA GLY A 356 -48.56 -27.72 10.04
C GLY A 356 -47.26 -28.18 9.38
N GLY A 357 -46.56 -27.29 8.65
CA GLY A 357 -45.23 -27.59 8.12
C GLY A 357 -44.19 -27.67 9.23
N ARG A 358 -43.66 -28.87 9.51
CA ARG A 358 -42.47 -29.05 10.34
C ARG A 358 -41.24 -28.46 9.64
N PHE A 359 -40.67 -27.40 10.21
CA PHE A 359 -39.31 -26.95 9.89
C PHE A 359 -38.30 -27.91 10.54
N MET A 360 -37.12 -28.02 9.91
CA MET A 360 -35.96 -28.88 10.24
C MET A 360 -35.92 -30.13 9.38
N ASP A 361 -35.29 -30.01 8.21
CA ASP A 361 -34.43 -31.10 7.78
C ASP A 361 -33.07 -30.81 8.42
N ARG A 362 -32.73 -31.62 9.42
CA ARG A 362 -31.58 -31.44 10.33
C ARG A 362 -30.32 -32.12 9.76
N ASP A 363 -30.38 -32.57 8.50
CA ASP A 363 -29.33 -33.29 7.78
C ASP A 363 -28.74 -32.45 6.62
N ASP A 364 -28.62 -31.13 6.80
CA ASP A 364 -27.89 -30.32 5.83
C ASP A 364 -26.38 -30.52 6.06
N LYS A 365 -25.78 -31.45 5.30
CA LYS A 365 -24.33 -31.70 5.28
C LYS A 365 -23.51 -30.40 5.19
N ASN A 366 -24.06 -29.37 4.57
CA ASN A 366 -23.42 -28.08 4.43
C ASN A 366 -23.42 -27.27 5.73
N TYR A 367 -24.47 -27.38 6.54
CA TYR A 367 -24.52 -26.78 7.87
C TYR A 367 -23.52 -27.45 8.81
N GLU A 368 -23.42 -28.78 8.79
CA GLU A 368 -22.39 -29.51 9.55
C GLU A 368 -20.96 -29.14 9.11
N ALA A 369 -20.74 -28.97 7.81
CA ALA A 369 -19.48 -28.45 7.29
C ALA A 369 -19.18 -27.02 7.78
N PHE A 370 -20.20 -26.15 7.81
CA PHE A 370 -20.08 -24.80 8.36
C PHE A 370 -19.73 -24.79 9.86
N LEU A 371 -20.30 -25.71 10.64
CA LEU A 371 -19.97 -25.87 12.05
C LEU A 371 -18.50 -26.29 12.24
N ARG A 372 -18.02 -27.28 11.47
CA ARG A 372 -16.60 -27.69 11.47
C ARG A 372 -15.67 -26.57 11.03
N PHE A 373 -16.05 -25.83 10.00
CA PHE A 373 -15.35 -24.64 9.53
C PHE A 373 -15.25 -23.59 10.65
N SER A 374 -16.37 -23.30 11.32
CA SER A 374 -16.44 -22.32 12.41
C SER A 374 -15.57 -22.71 13.61
N ASP A 375 -15.48 -24.01 13.94
CA ASP A 375 -14.53 -24.51 14.95
C ASP A 375 -13.08 -24.33 14.48
N ARG A 376 -12.81 -24.62 13.19
CA ARG A 376 -11.46 -24.58 12.61
C ARG A 376 -10.89 -23.17 12.52
N VAL A 377 -11.72 -22.21 12.11
CA VAL A 377 -11.32 -20.80 12.04
C VAL A 377 -11.41 -20.10 13.40
N GLY A 378 -11.97 -20.73 14.43
CA GLY A 378 -12.01 -20.20 15.80
C GLY A 378 -13.21 -19.28 16.12
N TRP A 379 -14.25 -19.26 15.28
CA TRP A 379 -15.50 -18.53 15.55
C TRP A 379 -16.39 -19.23 16.59
N ARG A 380 -16.16 -20.54 16.79
CA ARG A 380 -16.86 -21.36 17.78
C ARG A 380 -15.84 -22.10 18.66
N VAL A 381 -16.03 -22.02 19.97
CA VAL A 381 -15.20 -22.69 20.98
C VAL A 381 -16.13 -23.46 21.91
N ASP A 382 -15.85 -24.74 22.17
CA ASP A 382 -16.68 -25.63 23.01
C ASP A 382 -18.17 -25.62 22.62
N GLN A 383 -18.45 -25.65 21.31
CA GLN A 383 -19.80 -25.60 20.73
C GLN A 383 -20.57 -24.30 21.03
N ARG A 384 -19.91 -23.27 21.56
CA ARG A 384 -20.46 -21.94 21.81
C ARG A 384 -19.87 -20.91 20.86
N TRP A 385 -20.73 -20.07 20.31
CA TRP A 385 -20.31 -18.94 19.49
C TRP A 385 -19.56 -17.95 20.38
N PHE A 386 -18.35 -17.59 19.97
CA PHE A 386 -17.47 -16.74 20.78
C PHE A 386 -18.01 -15.30 20.81
N GLU A 387 -18.07 -14.68 21.99
CA GLU A 387 -18.62 -13.32 22.17
C GLU A 387 -17.54 -12.22 22.12
N GLN A 388 -16.27 -12.57 22.37
CA GLN A 388 -15.15 -11.61 22.37
C GLN A 388 -14.23 -11.84 21.18
N VAL A 389 -14.30 -11.01 20.15
CA VAL A 389 -13.47 -11.20 18.96
C VAL A 389 -11.99 -10.93 19.26
N LYS A 390 -11.10 -11.82 18.80
CA LYS A 390 -9.64 -11.62 18.86
C LYS A 390 -9.16 -10.92 17.60
N PHE A 391 -8.58 -9.73 17.75
CA PHE A 391 -8.06 -8.93 16.64
C PHE A 391 -6.53 -8.88 16.66
N ASP A 392 -5.91 -10.05 16.63
CA ASP A 392 -4.46 -10.18 16.58
C ASP A 392 -4.02 -11.41 15.79
N ILE A 393 -2.72 -11.47 15.48
CA ILE A 393 -2.10 -12.50 14.64
C ILE A 393 -2.10 -13.90 15.26
N SER A 394 -2.39 -14.03 16.56
CA SER A 394 -2.54 -15.33 17.23
C SER A 394 -3.88 -15.99 16.93
N ALA A 395 -4.82 -15.26 16.31
CA ALA A 395 -6.06 -15.82 15.82
C ALA A 395 -5.79 -16.90 14.76
N SER A 396 -6.72 -17.85 14.62
CA SER A 396 -6.57 -18.99 13.71
C SER A 396 -6.57 -18.55 12.25
N LYS A 397 -5.95 -19.36 11.37
CA LYS A 397 -5.98 -19.11 9.92
C LYS A 397 -7.43 -19.02 9.44
N GLY A 398 -7.75 -18.00 8.65
CA GLY A 398 -9.09 -17.70 8.17
C GLY A 398 -10.02 -17.03 9.20
N TYR A 399 -9.54 -16.65 10.40
CA TYR A 399 -10.38 -16.01 11.42
C TYR A 399 -10.95 -14.66 10.94
N LEU A 400 -10.17 -13.87 10.20
CA LEU A 400 -10.57 -12.58 9.62
C LEU A 400 -10.56 -12.61 8.09
N PRO A 401 -11.27 -11.67 7.42
CA PRO A 401 -12.27 -10.76 8.00
C PRO A 401 -13.52 -11.51 8.50
N LEU A 402 -14.19 -10.95 9.50
CA LEU A 402 -15.46 -11.50 9.98
C LEU A 402 -16.57 -11.22 8.95
N ILE A 403 -17.42 -12.22 8.73
CA ILE A 403 -18.66 -12.03 7.97
C ILE A 403 -19.70 -11.40 8.92
N HIS A 404 -19.62 -10.09 9.13
CA HIS A 404 -20.57 -9.37 9.99
C HIS A 404 -21.94 -9.24 9.35
N ILE A 405 -22.75 -10.28 9.50
CA ILE A 405 -24.20 -10.15 9.40
C ILE A 405 -24.66 -9.75 10.82
N GLN A 406 -24.58 -8.45 11.14
CA GLN A 406 -24.70 -7.87 12.48
C GLN A 406 -25.99 -8.20 13.26
N ASN A 407 -26.91 -8.99 12.70
CA ASN A 407 -28.15 -9.30 13.36
C ASN A 407 -28.21 -10.80 13.75
N ALA A 408 -28.12 -11.05 15.07
CA ALA A 408 -28.17 -12.37 15.69
C ALA A 408 -29.41 -13.20 15.26
N GLN A 409 -30.47 -12.53 14.81
CA GLN A 409 -31.66 -13.15 14.22
C GLN A 409 -31.36 -13.97 12.94
N TYR A 410 -30.27 -13.65 12.25
CA TYR A 410 -29.85 -14.32 11.02
C TYR A 410 -28.74 -15.36 11.21
N ARG A 411 -28.33 -15.68 12.46
CA ARG A 411 -27.36 -16.76 12.76
C ARG A 411 -27.70 -18.09 12.08
N LYS A 412 -29.00 -18.38 11.95
CA LYS A 412 -29.55 -19.55 11.26
C LYS A 412 -29.40 -19.57 9.72
N TYR A 413 -28.82 -18.51 9.13
CA TYR A 413 -28.58 -18.39 7.69
C TYR A 413 -27.09 -18.17 7.36
N PHE A 414 -26.19 -18.23 8.34
CA PHE A 414 -24.77 -17.97 8.13
C PHE A 414 -24.13 -19.02 7.21
N ASP A 415 -24.56 -20.27 7.28
CA ASP A 415 -24.13 -21.34 6.38
C ASP A 415 -24.40 -20.99 4.91
N ARG A 416 -25.61 -20.47 4.61
CA ARG A 416 -26.00 -20.06 3.25
C ARG A 416 -25.25 -18.81 2.80
N ILE A 417 -25.14 -17.80 3.67
CA ILE A 417 -24.41 -16.57 3.34
C ILE A 417 -22.93 -16.87 3.08
N THR A 418 -22.32 -17.71 3.92
CA THR A 418 -20.93 -18.16 3.77
C THR A 418 -20.75 -18.94 2.47
N SER A 419 -21.63 -19.90 2.19
CA SER A 419 -21.62 -20.67 0.93
C SER A 419 -21.80 -19.78 -0.31
N LEU A 420 -22.67 -18.76 -0.23
CA LEU A 420 -22.90 -17.79 -1.30
C LEU A 420 -21.70 -16.88 -1.54
N LEU A 421 -21.14 -16.31 -0.47
CA LEU A 421 -19.94 -15.47 -0.55
C LEU A 421 -18.79 -16.27 -1.19
N PHE A 422 -18.57 -17.50 -0.73
CA PHE A 422 -17.51 -18.37 -1.24
C PHE A 422 -17.77 -18.85 -2.67
N SER A 423 -19.04 -18.99 -3.06
CA SER A 423 -19.41 -19.18 -4.47
C SER A 423 -19.04 -17.96 -5.30
N GLY A 424 -19.33 -16.75 -4.80
CA GLY A 424 -18.93 -15.47 -5.39
C GLY A 424 -17.42 -15.39 -5.62
N ILE A 425 -16.63 -15.69 -4.59
CA ILE A 425 -15.15 -15.75 -4.65
C ILE A 425 -14.68 -16.67 -5.76
N LYS A 426 -15.24 -17.90 -5.83
CA LYS A 426 -14.92 -18.86 -6.90
C LYS A 426 -15.29 -18.32 -8.28
N THR A 427 -16.47 -17.72 -8.46
CA THR A 427 -16.87 -17.12 -9.74
C THR A 427 -15.99 -15.92 -10.12
N CYS A 428 -15.52 -15.18 -9.12
CA CYS A 428 -14.54 -14.12 -9.28
C CYS A 428 -13.11 -14.65 -9.45
N LYS A 429 -12.88 -15.96 -9.64
CA LYS A 429 -11.55 -16.56 -9.90
C LYS A 429 -10.49 -16.24 -8.82
N LEU A 430 -10.94 -16.08 -7.58
CA LEU A 430 -10.11 -16.13 -6.37
C LEU A 430 -10.08 -17.55 -5.84
#